data_AF-A0A1I6W9V8-F1
#
_entry.id   AF-A0A1I6W9V8-F1
#
_cell.length_a   1.000
_cell.length_b   1.000
_cell.length_c   1.000
_cell.angle_alpha   90.00
_cell.angle_beta   90.00
_cell.angle_gamma   90.00
#
_symmetry.space_group_name_H-M   'P 1'
#
loop_
_entity.id
_entity.type
_entity.pdbx_description
1 polymer ?
#
loop_
_entity_poly.entity_id
_entity_poly.type
_entity_poly.pdbx_seq_one_letter_code
_entity_poly.pdbx_strand_id
1 'polypeptide(L)' 'MDDRLKRRIDTVERALCDAQGAEHAALVAELERLAVEARVRGIALPAHVRDRLRSEVDAELEARFDNMPI' A
#
# COMPACT_ATOMS: atom_id res chain seq x y z
N MET A 1 -15.66 -6.03 -9.60
CA MET A 1 -14.76 -5.99 -8.43
C MET A 1 -15.11 -7.23 -7.62
N ASP A 2 -14.16 -8.16 -7.42
CA ASP A 2 -14.40 -9.37 -6.63
C ASP A 2 -14.59 -8.94 -5.17
N ASP A 3 -15.79 -9.13 -4.61
CA ASP A 3 -16.18 -8.59 -3.29
C ASP A 3 -15.22 -9.02 -2.18
N ARG A 4 -14.59 -10.18 -2.33
CA ARG A 4 -13.59 -10.68 -1.38
C ARG A 4 -12.29 -9.89 -1.42
N LEU A 5 -11.80 -9.56 -2.62
CA LEU A 5 -10.57 -8.79 -2.79
C LEU A 5 -10.77 -7.36 -2.28
N LYS A 6 -11.91 -6.76 -2.60
CA LYS A 6 -12.28 -5.44 -2.11
C LYS A 6 -12.31 -5.37 -0.57
N ARG A 7 -13.03 -6.31 0.07
CA ARG A 7 -13.09 -6.36 1.55
C ARG A 7 -11.71 -6.53 2.17
N ARG A 8 -10.83 -7.30 1.54
CA ARG A 8 -9.48 -7.53 2.06
C ARG A 8 -8.60 -6.28 1.95
N ILE A 9 -8.70 -5.55 0.84
CA ILE A 9 -8.07 -4.23 0.67
C ILE A 9 -8.57 -3.26 1.75
N ASP A 10 -9.89 -3.15 1.93
CA ASP A 10 -10.49 -2.26 2.94
C ASP A 10 -10.04 -2.62 4.38
N THR A 11 -9.91 -3.91 4.69
CA THR A 11 -9.40 -4.37 6.00
C THR A 11 -7.95 -3.98 6.22
N VAL A 12 -7.09 -4.20 5.23
CA VAL A 12 -5.66 -3.85 5.32
C VAL A 12 -5.48 -2.33 5.44
N GLU A 13 -6.27 -1.56 4.69
CA GLU A 13 -6.26 -0.10 4.77
C GLU A 13 -6.63 0.41 6.16
N ARG A 14 -7.67 -0.17 6.78
CA ARG A 14 -8.04 0.20 8.15
C ARG A 14 -6.95 -0.15 9.15
N ALA A 15 -6.32 -1.32 9.01
CA ALA A 15 -5.21 -1.70 9.86
C ALA A 15 -4.01 -0.75 9.71
N LEU A 16 -3.76 -0.23 8.50
CA LEU A 16 -2.71 0.76 8.23
C LEU A 16 -2.92 2.11 8.92
N CYS A 17 -4.15 2.46 9.31
CA CYS A 17 -4.38 3.71 10.03
C CYS A 17 -3.83 3.67 11.46
N ASP A 18 -3.81 2.48 12.08
CA ASP A 18 -3.42 2.30 13.48
C ASP A 18 -2.02 1.67 13.62
N ALA A 19 -1.51 1.04 12.56
CA ALA A 19 -0.22 0.36 12.56
C ALA A 19 0.97 1.33 12.54
N GLN A 20 2.07 0.91 13.16
CA GLN A 20 3.33 1.67 13.19
C GLN A 20 4.55 0.76 12.99
N GLY A 21 5.66 1.36 12.57
CA GLY A 21 6.95 0.66 12.45
C GLY A 21 6.89 -0.56 11.53
N ALA A 22 7.30 -1.72 12.06
CA ALA A 22 7.37 -2.98 11.30
C ALA A 22 6.00 -3.51 10.88
N GLU A 23 4.95 -3.29 11.68
CA GLU A 23 3.58 -3.70 11.35
C GLU A 23 3.05 -2.88 10.18
N HIS A 24 3.29 -1.56 10.20
CA HIS A 24 2.94 -0.67 9.10
C HIS A 24 3.60 -1.13 7.79
N ALA A 25 4.92 -1.38 7.81
CA ALA A 25 5.65 -1.86 6.64
C ALA A 25 5.10 -3.19 6.10
N ALA A 26 4.75 -4.12 6.97
CA ALA A 26 4.16 -5.41 6.58
C ALA A 26 2.78 -5.25 5.92
N LEU A 27 1.95 -4.35 6.44
CA LEU A 27 0.63 -4.07 5.90
C LEU A 27 0.71 -3.31 4.57
N VAL A 28 1.67 -2.40 4.39
CA VAL A 28 1.94 -1.73 3.11
C VAL A 28 2.33 -2.77 2.05
N ALA A 29 3.26 -3.68 2.37
CA ALA A 29 3.65 -4.75 1.46
C ALA A 29 2.47 -5.68 1.09
N GLU A 30 1.57 -5.97 2.05
CA GLU A 30 0.35 -6.72 1.75
C GLU A 30 -0.59 -5.94 0.83
N LEU A 31 -0.76 -4.63 1.07
CA LEU A 31 -1.59 -3.77 0.22
C LEU A 31 -1.06 -3.71 -1.22
N GLU A 32 0.26 -3.65 -1.41
CA GLU A 32 0.91 -3.72 -2.71
C GLU A 32 0.64 -5.05 -3.42
N ARG A 33 0.76 -6.18 -2.70
CA ARG A 33 0.44 -7.50 -3.26
C ARG A 33 -1.01 -7.59 -3.73
N LEU A 34 -1.95 -7.09 -2.93
CA LEU A 34 -3.38 -7.06 -3.29
C LEU A 34 -3.64 -6.11 -4.48
N ALA A 35 -2.90 -5.01 -4.57
CA ALA A 35 -2.98 -4.08 -5.69
C ALA A 35 -2.49 -4.71 -7.00
N VAL A 36 -1.40 -5.48 -6.95
CA VAL A 36 -0.91 -6.26 -8.10
C VAL A 36 -1.93 -7.33 -8.50
N GLU A 37 -2.49 -8.07 -7.53
CA GLU A 37 -3.52 -9.07 -7.78
C GLU A 37 -4.76 -8.46 -8.45
N ALA A 38 -5.22 -7.30 -7.98
CA ALA A 38 -6.32 -6.57 -8.60
C ALA A 38 -6.00 -6.19 -10.05
N ARG A 39 -4.80 -5.66 -10.31
CA ARG A 39 -4.37 -5.27 -11.65
C ARG A 39 -4.27 -6.45 -12.61
N VAL A 40 -3.72 -7.58 -12.17
CA VAL A 40 -3.62 -8.82 -12.98
C VAL A 40 -5.01 -9.33 -13.35
N ARG A 41 -5.99 -9.18 -12.44
CA ARG A 41 -7.40 -9.55 -12.69
C ARG A 41 -8.18 -8.51 -13.50
N GLY A 42 -7.54 -7.42 -13.95
CA GLY A 42 -8.21 -6.32 -14.67
C GLY A 42 -9.16 -5.51 -13.79
N ILE A 43 -8.99 -5.56 -12.48
CA ILE A 43 -9.85 -4.88 -11.52
C ILE A 43 -9.23 -3.52 -11.19
N ALA A 44 -10.00 -2.45 -11.39
CA ALA A 44 -9.59 -1.10 -11.04
C ALA A 44 -9.45 -0.94 -9.52
N LEU A 45 -8.31 -0.41 -9.08
CA LEU A 45 -8.07 -0.07 -7.68
C LEU A 45 -8.81 1.23 -7.29
N PRO A 46 -9.34 1.32 -6.07
CA PRO A 46 -9.86 2.58 -5.55
C PRO A 46 -8.80 3.68 -5.59
N ALA A 47 -9.23 4.93 -5.79
CA ALA A 47 -8.32 6.08 -5.88
C ALA A 47 -7.49 6.26 -4.60
N HIS A 48 -8.13 6.21 -3.43
CA HIS A 48 -7.45 6.34 -2.13
C HIS A 48 -6.33 5.30 -1.92
N VAL A 49 -6.51 4.05 -2.39
CA VAL A 49 -5.47 3.01 -2.31
C VAL A 49 -4.27 3.36 -3.20
N ARG A 50 -4.52 3.86 -4.42
CA ARG A 50 -3.44 4.29 -5.32
C ARG A 50 -2.69 5.48 -4.75
N ASP A 51 -3.39 6.46 -4.21
CA ASP A 51 -2.79 7.65 -3.64
C ASP A 51 -1.93 7.29 -2.42
N ARG A 52 -2.39 6.36 -1.58
CA ARG A 52 -1.61 5.87 -0.44
C ARG A 52 -0.36 5.13 -0.85
N LEU A 53 -0.47 4.16 -1.75
CA LEU A 53 0.71 3.42 -2.26
C LEU A 53 1.73 4.35 -2.89
N ARG A 54 1.28 5.39 -3.60
CA ARG A 54 2.17 6.42 -4.13
C ARG A 54 2.89 7.19 -3.02
N SER A 55 2.17 7.60 -1.98
CA SER A 55 2.75 8.33 -0.85
C SER A 55 3.79 7.50 -0.08
N GLU A 56 3.59 6.19 0.07
CA GLU A 56 4.56 5.31 0.74
C GLU A 56 5.84 5.15 -0.10
N VAL A 57 5.71 5.04 -1.43
CA VAL A 57 6.86 5.01 -2.35
C VAL A 57 7.63 6.33 -2.31
N ASP A 58 6.92 7.46 -2.30
CA ASP A 58 7.55 8.79 -2.21
C ASP A 58 8.31 8.94 -0.87
N ALA A 59 7.72 8.49 0.24
CA ALA A 59 8.38 8.51 1.56
C ALA A 59 9.61 7.59 1.63
N GLU A 60 9.56 6.40 1.02
CA GLU A 60 10.71 5.50 0.94
C GLU A 60 11.84 6.10 0.09
N LEU A 61 11.50 6.77 -1.01
CA LEU A 61 12.47 7.47 -1.85
C LEU A 61 13.13 8.64 -1.10
N GLU A 62 12.35 9.48 -0.42
CA GLU A 62 12.88 10.57 0.40
C GLU A 62 13.85 10.06 1.48
N ALA A 63 13.47 9.01 2.20
CA ALA A 63 14.34 8.39 3.21
C ALA A 63 15.65 7.84 2.62
N ARG A 64 15.66 7.40 1.35
CA ARG A 64 16.88 6.95 0.65
C ARG A 64 17.76 8.11 0.22
N PHE A 65 17.18 9.25 -0.19
CA PHE A 65 17.94 10.45 -0.53
C PHE A 65 18.59 11.10 0.69
N ASP A 66 17.89 11.13 1.83
CA ASP A 66 18.44 11.66 3.10
C ASP A 66 19.66 10.86 3.61
N ASN A 67 19.78 9.59 3.21
CA ASN A 67 20.90 8.71 3.58
C ASN A 67 22.03 8.67 2.54
N MET A 68 22.01 9.52 1.50
CA MET A 68 23.17 9.64 0.60
C MET A 68 24.33 10.36 1.29
N PRO A 69 25.54 9.79 1.32
CA PRO A 69 26.72 10.52 1.77
C PRO A 69 27.02 11.64 0.76
N ILE A 70 27.18 12.87 1.28
CA ILE A 70 27.59 14.07 0.55
C ILE A 70 29.03 13.91 0.06
#